data_AF-A0A3A6PBH7-F1
#
_entry.id   AF-A0A3A6PBH7-F1
#
_cell.length_a   1.000
_cell.length_b   1.000
_cell.length_c   1.000
_cell.angle_alpha   90.00
_cell.angle_beta   90.00
_cell.angle_gamma   90.00
#
_symmetry.space_group_name_H-M   'P 1'
#
loop_
_entity.id
_entity.type
_entity.pdbx_description
1 polymer ?
#
loop_
_entity_poly.entity_id
_entity_poly.type
_entity_poly.pdbx_seq_one_letter_code
_entity_poly.pdbx_strand_id
1 'polypeptide(L)'
;MEPDRTCKRCSVSRVNALGKAYDQAHDQGDQVTLGRLKELAALVAGRGFSGARGLLTPGLSDKDLRALCWNVSSFLQDGEASRILGLKL
;
A
#
# COMPACT_ATOMS: atom_id res chain seq x y z
N MET A 1 -16.11 19.98 12.26
CA MET A 1 -15.26 19.03 13.00
C MET A 1 -15.23 17.76 12.17
N GLU A 2 -14.22 17.61 11.32
CA GLU A 2 -14.04 16.40 10.51
C GLU A 2 -13.62 15.27 11.47
N PRO A 3 -14.31 14.11 11.48
CA PRO A 3 -13.93 13.05 12.39
C PRO A 3 -12.62 12.41 11.91
N ASP A 4 -11.54 12.76 12.62
CA ASP A 4 -10.30 12.01 12.72
C ASP A 4 -10.61 10.57 13.14
N ARG A 5 -10.81 9.67 12.17
CA ARG A 5 -11.00 8.23 12.43
C ARG A 5 -10.45 7.38 11.31
N THR A 6 -9.15 7.49 11.06
CA THR A 6 -8.42 6.35 10.52
C THR A 6 -8.39 5.27 11.61
N CYS A 7 -9.44 4.45 11.72
CA CYS A 7 -9.53 3.40 12.73
C CYS A 7 -8.28 2.51 12.66
N LYS A 8 -7.63 2.23 13.82
CA LYS A 8 -6.45 1.36 13.89
C LYS A 8 -6.66 0.02 13.17
N ARG A 9 -7.89 -0.51 13.20
CA ARG A 9 -8.27 -1.75 12.51
C ARG A 9 -8.24 -1.59 10.98
N CYS A 10 -8.69 -0.45 10.45
CA CYS A 10 -8.61 -0.13 9.02
C CYS A 10 -7.15 0.00 8.57
N SER A 11 -6.27 0.56 9.42
CA SER A 11 -4.83 0.62 9.11
C SER A 11 -4.19 -0.77 9.04
N VAL A 12 -4.51 -1.69 9.95
CA VAL A 12 -3.97 -3.07 9.89
C VAL A 12 -4.48 -3.81 8.65
N SER A 13 -5.78 -3.71 8.32
CA SER A 13 -6.32 -4.31 7.10
C SER A 13 -5.62 -3.77 5.85
N ARG A 14 -5.41 -2.46 5.75
CA ARG A 14 -4.68 -1.85 4.62
C ARG A 14 -3.23 -2.32 4.53
N VAL A 15 -2.53 -2.41 5.67
CA VAL A 15 -1.14 -2.90 5.71
C VAL A 15 -1.07 -4.35 5.21
N ASN A 16 -1.97 -5.21 5.67
CA ASN A 16 -2.02 -6.60 5.21
C ASN A 16 -2.34 -6.69 3.70
N ALA A 17 -3.24 -5.83 3.21
CA ALA A 17 -3.60 -5.78 1.80
C ALA A 17 -2.44 -5.31 0.91
N LEU A 18 -1.71 -4.28 1.35
CA LEU A 18 -0.52 -3.79 0.68
C LEU A 18 0.57 -4.87 0.63
N GLY A 19 0.80 -5.58 1.73
CA GLY A 19 1.74 -6.69 1.78
C GLY A 19 1.35 -7.83 0.83
N LYS A 20 0.05 -8.19 0.78
CA LYS A 20 -0.45 -9.19 -0.17
C LYS A 20 -0.29 -8.74 -1.62
N ALA A 21 -0.62 -7.50 -1.93
CA ALA A 21 -0.45 -6.97 -3.28
C ALA A 21 1.03 -6.96 -3.70
N TYR A 22 1.94 -6.64 -2.79
CA TYR A 22 3.39 -6.74 -3.04
C TYR A 22 3.80 -8.18 -3.38
N ASP A 23 3.38 -9.16 -2.58
CA ASP A 23 3.65 -10.57 -2.82
C ASP A 23 3.10 -11.03 -4.18
N GLN A 24 1.86 -10.68 -4.51
CA GLN A 24 1.26 -11.01 -5.81
C GLN A 24 2.02 -10.38 -6.99
N ALA A 25 2.47 -9.13 -6.85
CA ALA A 25 3.21 -8.44 -7.90
C ALA A 25 4.62 -9.02 -8.13
N HIS A 26 5.32 -9.39 -7.06
CA HIS A 26 6.75 -9.74 -7.13
C HIS A 26 7.03 -11.24 -7.05
N ASP A 27 6.29 -11.99 -6.23
CA ASP A 27 6.45 -13.44 -6.08
C ASP A 27 5.66 -14.19 -7.17
N GLN A 28 4.39 -13.80 -7.38
CA GLN A 28 3.53 -14.42 -8.39
C GLN A 28 3.70 -13.81 -9.79
N GLY A 29 4.46 -12.72 -9.91
CA GLY A 29 4.71 -12.03 -11.18
C GLY A 29 3.48 -11.34 -11.78
N ASP A 30 2.45 -11.04 -10.98
CA ASP A 30 1.19 -10.46 -11.46
C ASP A 30 1.38 -9.01 -11.91
N GLN A 31 1.46 -8.82 -13.24
CA GLN A 31 1.73 -7.51 -13.85
C GLN A 31 0.61 -6.50 -13.62
N VAL A 32 -0.64 -6.98 -13.44
CA VAL A 32 -1.79 -6.11 -13.15
C VAL A 32 -1.65 -5.49 -11.77
N THR A 33 -1.33 -6.30 -10.76
CA THR A 33 -1.10 -5.86 -9.38
C THR A 33 0.15 -4.98 -9.30
N LEU A 34 1.21 -5.29 -10.05
CA LEU A 34 2.36 -4.41 -10.17
C LEU A 34 1.98 -3.03 -10.74
N GLY A 35 1.10 -2.99 -11.75
CA GLY A 35 0.54 -1.75 -12.29
C GLY A 35 -0.21 -0.93 -11.23
N ARG A 36 -1.03 -1.60 -10.42
CA ARG A 36 -1.75 -0.96 -9.30
C ARG A 36 -0.81 -0.44 -8.22
N LEU A 37 0.25 -1.18 -7.89
CA LEU A 37 1.29 -0.71 -6.96
C LEU A 37 2.04 0.51 -7.49
N LYS A 38 2.29 0.59 -8.81
CA LYS A 38 2.88 1.78 -9.44
C LYS A 38 1.98 3.00 -9.30
N GLU A 39 0.69 2.85 -9.56
CA GLU A 39 -0.30 3.93 -9.36
C GLU A 39 -0.33 4.38 -7.90
N LEU A 40 -0.39 3.43 -6.96
CA LEU A 40 -0.40 3.71 -5.53
C LEU A 40 0.89 4.42 -5.08
N ALA A 41 2.05 3.95 -5.55
CA ALA A 41 3.34 4.57 -5.24
C ALA A 41 3.44 5.99 -5.81
N ALA A 42 2.92 6.23 -7.02
CA ALA A 42 2.89 7.56 -7.63
C ALA A 42 1.98 8.52 -6.85
N LEU A 43 0.79 8.07 -6.45
CA LEU A 43 -0.15 8.85 -5.65
C LEU A 43 0.46 9.24 -4.30
N VAL A 44 1.07 8.28 -3.60
CA VAL A 44 1.67 8.53 -2.28
C VAL A 44 2.94 9.39 -2.40
N ALA A 45 3.73 9.23 -3.46
CA ALA A 45 4.85 10.13 -3.75
C ALA A 45 4.37 11.57 -4.00
N GLY A 46 3.27 11.75 -4.73
CA GLY A 46 2.63 13.06 -4.93
C GLY A 46 2.13 13.72 -3.64
N ARG A 47 1.94 12.94 -2.57
CA ARG A 47 1.57 13.41 -1.22
C ARG A 47 2.76 13.65 -0.30
N GLY A 48 3.98 13.53 -0.81
CA GLY A 48 5.21 13.84 -0.07
C GLY A 48 5.96 12.63 0.49
N PHE A 49 5.54 11.39 0.22
CA PHE A 49 6.28 10.19 0.62
C PHE A 49 6.92 9.46 -0.56
N SER A 50 8.12 9.92 -0.93
CA SER A 50 8.93 9.33 -2.01
C SER A 50 9.34 7.87 -1.74
N GLY A 51 9.33 7.43 -0.47
CA GLY A 51 9.64 6.07 -0.06
C GLY A 51 8.66 5.02 -0.58
N ALA A 52 7.47 5.41 -1.06
CA ALA A 52 6.49 4.49 -1.63
C ALA A 52 7.01 3.73 -2.85
N ARG A 53 8.04 4.25 -3.55
CA ARG A 53 8.74 3.54 -4.63
C ARG A 53 9.32 2.20 -4.18
N GLY A 54 9.57 2.00 -2.89
CA GLY A 54 9.99 0.71 -2.34
C GLY A 54 9.01 -0.43 -2.64
N LEU A 55 7.72 -0.14 -2.85
CA LEU A 55 6.73 -1.15 -3.24
C LEU A 55 6.98 -1.73 -4.63
N LEU A 56 7.82 -1.08 -5.43
CA LEU A 56 8.21 -1.51 -6.77
C LEU A 56 9.53 -2.28 -6.79
N THR A 57 10.22 -2.35 -5.65
CA THR A 57 11.50 -3.04 -5.51
C THR A 57 11.24 -4.45 -4.95
N PRO A 58 11.54 -5.53 -5.69
CA PRO A 58 11.42 -6.89 -5.17
C PRO A 58 12.47 -7.16 -4.09
N GLY A 59 12.25 -8.20 -3.27
CA GLY A 59 13.23 -8.68 -2.29
C GLY A 59 13.27 -7.92 -0.96
N LEU A 60 12.21 -7.19 -0.60
CA LEU A 60 12.07 -6.61 0.74
C LEU A 60 11.91 -7.72 1.79
N SER A 61 12.62 -7.58 2.92
CA SER A 61 12.38 -8.43 4.09
C SER A 61 10.99 -8.13 4.68
N ASP A 62 10.35 -9.11 5.32
CA ASP A 62 9.01 -8.94 5.93
C ASP A 62 8.93 -7.70 6.84
N LYS A 63 9.95 -7.49 7.68
CA LYS A 63 10.03 -6.33 8.58
C LYS A 63 10.00 -5.00 7.81
N ASP A 64 10.80 -4.89 6.74
CA ASP A 64 10.90 -3.68 5.94
C ASP A 64 9.66 -3.47 5.08
N LEU A 65 9.11 -4.54 4.50
CA LEU A 65 7.84 -4.51 3.77
C LEU A 65 6.71 -4.03 4.68
N ARG A 66 6.61 -4.57 5.90
CA ARG A 66 5.58 -4.19 6.86
C ARG A 66 5.72 -2.73 7.28
N ALA A 67 6.94 -2.27 7.57
CA ALA A 67 7.21 -0.86 7.90
C ALA A 67 6.85 0.07 6.73
N LEU A 68 7.22 -0.31 5.50
CA LEU A 68 6.85 0.42 4.29
C LEU A 68 5.33 0.48 4.11
N CYS A 69 4.62 -0.63 4.27
CA CYS A 69 3.17 -0.69 4.18
C CYS A 69 2.49 0.21 5.23
N TRP A 70 3.03 0.29 6.45
CA TRP A 70 2.56 1.21 7.49
C TRP A 70 2.75 2.67 7.08
N ASN A 71 3.93 3.02 6.59
CA ASN A 71 4.22 4.38 6.12
C ASN A 71 3.28 4.75 4.98
N VAL A 72 3.22 3.93 3.93
CA VAL A 72 2.32 4.10 2.79
C VAL A 72 0.87 4.24 3.23
N SER A 73 0.39 3.36 4.12
CA SER A 73 -0.99 3.44 4.62
C SER A 73 -1.31 4.74 5.36
N SER A 74 -0.31 5.43 5.91
CA SER A 74 -0.53 6.71 6.61
C SER A 74 -0.79 7.86 5.65
N PHE A 75 -0.41 7.72 4.37
CA PHE A 75 -0.66 8.71 3.31
C PHE A 75 -1.91 8.39 2.48
N LEU A 76 -2.60 7.28 2.75
CA LEU A 76 -3.80 6.88 2.04
C LEU A 76 -5.06 7.30 2.83
N GLN A 77 -6.04 7.83 2.12
CA GLN A 77 -7.36 8.08 2.67
C GLN A 77 -8.14 6.76 2.81
N ASP A 78 -9.26 6.82 3.52
CA ASP A 78 -10.13 5.66 3.66
C ASP A 78 -10.65 5.18 2.29
N GLY A 79 -10.65 3.87 2.07
CA GLY A 79 -11.08 3.26 0.79
C GLY A 79 -10.13 3.40 -0.40
N GLU A 80 -9.08 4.24 -0.36
CA GLU A 80 -8.17 4.40 -1.52
C GLU A 80 -7.36 3.15 -1.81
N ALA A 81 -6.82 2.49 -0.77
CA ALA A 81 -6.12 1.22 -0.93
C ALA A 81 -7.03 0.16 -1.56
N SER A 82 -8.28 0.08 -1.11
CA SER A 82 -9.30 -0.83 -1.65
C SER A 82 -9.58 -0.55 -3.13
N ARG A 83 -9.76 0.74 -3.47
CA ARG A 83 -10.06 1.18 -4.82
C ARG A 83 -8.93 0.89 -5.80
N ILE A 84 -7.69 1.25 -5.43
CA ILE A 84 -6.52 1.12 -6.31
C ILE A 84 -6.09 -0.33 -6.44
N LEU A 85 -6.06 -1.08 -5.33
CA LEU A 85 -5.67 -2.49 -5.35
C LEU A 85 -6.79 -3.41 -5.85
N GLY A 86 -8.03 -2.90 -5.96
CA GLY A 86 -9.20 -3.69 -6.34
C GLY A 86 -9.59 -4.73 -5.28
N LEU A 87 -9.32 -4.43 -4.01
CA LEU A 87 -9.54 -5.33 -2.87
C LEU A 87 -10.74 -4.86 -2.05
N LYS A 88 -11.54 -5.79 -1.53
CA LYS A 88 -12.60 -5.48 -0.56
C LYS A 88 -12.01 -5.62 0.84
N LEU A 89 -11.70 -4.49 1.48
CA LEU A 89 -11.13 -4.40 2.83
C LEU A 89 -12.18 -4.16 3.92
#